data_AF-N4UNY8-F1
#
_entry.id   AF-N4UNY8-F1
#
_cell.length_a   1.000
_cell.length_b   1.000
_cell.length_c   1.000
_cell.angle_alpha   90.00
_cell.angle_beta   90.00
_cell.angle_gamma   90.00
#
_symmetry.space_group_name_H-M   'P 1'
#
loop_
_entity.id
_entity.type
_entity.pdbx_description
1 polymer ?
#
loop_
_entity_poly.entity_id
_entity_poly.type
_entity_poly.pdbx_seq_one_letter_code
_entity_poly.pdbx_strand_id
1 'polypeptide(L)'
;MSIPNEALQKLVREIESQALVAQQQIGLARTQMTSKQREQRLVKLTLSEMASLPQDAVVYEGVGKMFVSLPVDSLRQKLESQTQTLEGEVDKLSQRLLYLETTHKNSREHIEQMLRAK
;
A
#
# COMPACT_ATOMS: atom_id res chain seq x y z
N MET A 1 24.28 -16.98 33.09
CA MET A 1 24.21 -15.53 33.41
C MET A 1 22.77 -15.10 33.15
N SER A 2 21.92 -15.23 34.17
CA SER A 2 20.49 -14.95 34.06
C SER A 2 20.29 -13.44 33.89
N ILE A 3 19.63 -13.04 32.79
CA ILE A 3 19.27 -11.64 32.57
C ILE A 3 18.44 -11.19 33.80
N PRO A 4 18.77 -10.06 34.44
CA PRO A 4 18.02 -9.59 35.60
C PRO A 4 16.54 -9.42 35.23
N ASN A 5 15.65 -9.94 36.08
CA ASN A 5 14.21 -10.04 35.83
C ASN A 5 13.57 -8.68 35.46
N GLU A 6 14.10 -7.57 35.99
CA GLU A 6 13.67 -6.21 35.62
C GLU A 6 14.06 -5.79 34.20
N ALA A 7 15.25 -6.19 33.72
CA ALA A 7 15.69 -5.90 32.36
C ALA A 7 14.88 -6.68 31.32
N LEU A 8 14.50 -7.93 31.64
CA LEU A 8 13.55 -8.71 30.84
C LEU A 8 12.17 -8.05 30.79
N GLN A 9 11.64 -7.57 31.92
CA GLN A 9 10.34 -6.90 31.95
C GLN A 9 10.32 -5.59 31.15
N LYS A 10 11.39 -4.79 31.21
CA LYS A 10 11.52 -3.58 30.39
C LYS A 10 11.58 -3.92 28.90
N LEU A 11 12.39 -4.92 28.53
CA LEU A 11 12.52 -5.36 27.14
C LEU A 11 11.19 -5.88 26.57
N VAL A 12 10.42 -6.68 27.33
CA VAL A 12 9.09 -7.15 26.91
C VAL A 12 8.14 -5.99 26.64
N ARG A 13 8.09 -4.99 27.53
CA ARG A 13 7.23 -3.81 27.34
C ARG A 13 7.61 -2.99 26.10
N GLU A 14 8.91 -2.87 25.81
CA GLU A 14 9.38 -2.20 24.60
C GLU A 14 8.97 -2.96 23.33
N ILE A 15 9.10 -4.29 23.33
CA ILE A 15 8.68 -5.13 22.19
C ILE A 15 7.15 -5.09 22.02
N GLU A 16 6.38 -5.10 23.11
CA GLU A 16 4.92 -4.95 23.06
C GLU A 16 4.50 -3.61 22.44
N SER A 17 5.15 -2.52 22.86
CA SER A 17 4.91 -1.18 22.30
C SER A 17 5.21 -1.15 20.79
N GLN A 18 6.34 -1.71 20.36
CA GLN A 18 6.70 -1.81 18.95
C GLN A 18 5.71 -2.67 18.15
N ALA A 19 5.23 -3.78 18.72
CA ALA A 19 4.24 -4.64 18.09
C ALA A 19 2.91 -3.91 17.87
N LEU A 20 2.44 -3.14 18.86
CA LEU A 20 1.22 -2.33 18.73
C LEU A 20 1.35 -1.27 17.63
N VAL A 21 2.47 -0.56 17.57
CA VAL A 21 2.74 0.44 16.52
C VAL A 21 2.79 -0.23 15.14
N ALA A 22 3.47 -1.37 15.01
CA ALA A 22 3.54 -2.12 13.76
C ALA A 22 2.13 -2.57 13.31
N GLN A 23 1.30 -3.08 14.22
CA GLN A 23 -0.07 -3.49 13.92
C GLN A 23 -0.93 -2.31 13.42
N GLN A 24 -0.81 -1.14 14.04
CA GLN A 24 -1.51 0.07 13.57
C GLN A 24 -1.05 0.48 12.16
N GLN A 25 0.26 0.47 11.91
CA GLN A 25 0.82 0.82 10.61
C GLN A 25 0.43 -0.18 9.51
N ILE A 26 0.31 -1.47 9.83
CA ILE A 26 -0.22 -2.49 8.91
C ILE A 26 -1.64 -2.14 8.49
N GLY A 27 -2.51 -1.77 9.44
CA GLY A 27 -3.89 -1.39 9.14
C GLY A 27 -3.99 -0.18 8.19
N LEU A 28 -3.16 0.84 8.41
CA LEU A 28 -3.07 2.01 7.54
C LEU A 28 -2.56 1.64 6.14
N ALA A 29 -1.48 0.87 6.06
CA ALA A 29 -0.90 0.43 4.79
C ALA A 29 -1.88 -0.41 3.96
N ARG A 30 -2.64 -1.33 4.60
CA ARG A 30 -3.68 -2.13 3.94
C ARG A 30 -4.79 -1.26 3.35
N THR A 31 -5.23 -0.26 4.11
CA THR A 31 -6.28 0.68 3.65
C THR A 31 -5.80 1.50 2.46
N GLN A 32 -4.58 2.04 2.53
CA GLN A 32 -3.96 2.78 1.42
C GLN A 32 -3.80 1.89 0.17
N MET A 33 -3.31 0.66 0.35
CA MET A 33 -3.13 -0.30 -0.74
C MET A 33 -4.46 -0.62 -1.43
N THR A 34 -5.53 -0.84 -0.65
CA THR A 34 -6.87 -1.13 -1.19
C THR A 34 -7.41 0.04 -2.01
N SER A 35 -7.22 1.27 -1.52
CA SER A 35 -7.61 2.48 -2.24
C SER A 35 -6.86 2.61 -3.57
N LYS A 36 -5.55 2.41 -3.56
CA LYS A 36 -4.70 2.49 -4.76
C LYS A 36 -4.96 1.39 -5.77
N GLN A 37 -5.22 0.17 -5.32
CA GLN A 37 -5.63 -0.94 -6.20
C GLN A 37 -6.99 -0.67 -6.87
N ARG A 38 -7.93 -0.03 -6.15
CA ARG A 38 -9.20 0.40 -6.74
C ARG A 38 -8.98 1.46 -7.82
N GLU A 39 -8.15 2.47 -7.55
CA GLU A 39 -7.79 3.52 -8.50
C GLU A 39 -7.14 2.91 -9.76
N GLN A 40 -6.17 2.01 -9.58
CA GLN A 40 -5.50 1.29 -10.65
C GLN A 40 -6.50 0.51 -11.52
N ARG A 41 -7.47 -0.17 -10.90
CA ARG A 41 -8.51 -0.91 -11.63
C ARG A 41 -9.38 0.02 -12.46
N LEU A 42 -9.76 1.19 -11.92
CA LEU A 42 -10.56 2.18 -12.67
C LEU A 42 -9.80 2.67 -13.91
N VAL A 43 -8.53 3.06 -13.76
CA VAL A 43 -7.71 3.55 -14.88
C VAL A 43 -7.52 2.46 -15.95
N LYS A 44 -7.27 1.21 -15.54
CA LYS A 44 -7.16 0.07 -16.47
C LYS A 44 -8.47 -0.19 -17.23
N LEU A 45 -9.62 -0.07 -16.56
CA LEU A 45 -10.92 -0.19 -17.22
C LEU A 45 -11.13 0.94 -18.23
N THR A 46 -10.83 2.19 -17.86
CA THR A 46 -10.92 3.34 -18.77
C THR A 46 -10.01 3.17 -19.99
N LEU A 47 -8.78 2.67 -19.82
CA LEU A 47 -7.90 2.33 -20.94
C LEU A 47 -8.50 1.26 -21.86
N SER A 48 -9.11 0.22 -21.29
CA SER A 48 -9.78 -0.83 -22.04
C SER A 48 -10.99 -0.31 -22.82
N GLU A 49 -11.79 0.57 -22.21
CA GLU A 49 -12.94 1.20 -22.87
C GLU A 49 -12.48 2.13 -24.00
N MET A 50 -11.44 2.93 -23.77
CA MET A 50 -10.85 3.78 -24.80
C MET A 50 -10.29 2.98 -25.99
N ALA A 51 -9.79 1.76 -25.77
CA ALA A 51 -9.33 0.90 -26.86
C ALA A 51 -10.46 0.44 -27.78
N SER A 52 -11.71 0.49 -27.34
CA SER A 52 -12.89 0.19 -28.17
C SER A 52 -13.38 1.39 -28.98
N LEU A 53 -12.87 2.59 -28.73
CA LEU A 53 -13.29 3.80 -29.42
C LEU A 53 -12.62 3.94 -30.80
N PRO A 54 -13.33 4.52 -31.79
CA PRO A 54 -12.73 4.96 -33.05
C PRO A 54 -11.57 5.94 -32.83
N GLN A 55 -10.58 5.95 -33.73
CA GLN A 55 -9.42 6.85 -33.62
C GLN A 55 -9.79 8.34 -33.77
N ASP A 56 -10.89 8.64 -34.47
CA ASP A 56 -11.44 9.98 -34.69
C ASP A 56 -12.44 10.40 -33.61
N ALA A 57 -12.63 9.59 -32.57
CA ALA A 57 -13.54 9.92 -31.48
C ALA A 57 -13.09 11.18 -30.74
N VAL A 58 -14.04 12.09 -30.50
CA VAL A 58 -13.82 13.27 -29.67
C VAL A 58 -13.89 12.85 -28.20
N VAL A 59 -12.77 13.01 -27.48
CA VAL A 59 -12.70 12.68 -26.04
C VAL A 59 -12.50 13.93 -25.20
N TYR A 60 -13.00 13.87 -23.97
CA TYR A 60 -12.92 14.96 -23.01
C TYR A 60 -12.38 14.45 -21.69
N GLU A 61 -11.47 15.21 -21.07
CA GLU A 61 -10.96 14.96 -19.73
C GLU A 61 -11.65 15.88 -18.72
N GLY A 62 -12.09 15.32 -17.60
CA GLY A 62 -12.65 16.08 -16.49
C GLY A 62 -11.55 16.79 -15.68
N VAL A 63 -11.63 18.12 -15.57
CA VAL A 63 -10.76 18.96 -14.74
C VAL A 63 -11.62 19.65 -13.68
N GLY A 64 -11.97 18.91 -12.63
CA GLY A 64 -12.89 19.36 -11.59
C GLY A 64 -14.34 19.40 -12.08
N LYS A 65 -14.91 20.60 -12.24
CA LYS A 65 -16.30 20.79 -12.74
C LYS A 65 -16.36 21.05 -14.25
N MET A 66 -15.22 21.10 -14.93
CA MET A 66 -15.12 21.37 -16.36
C MET A 66 -14.64 20.13 -17.12
N PHE A 67 -14.93 20.09 -18.41
CA PHE A 67 -14.45 19.06 -19.33
C PHE A 67 -13.68 19.74 -20.46
N VAL A 68 -12.46 19.27 -20.73
CA VAL A 68 -11.57 19.84 -21.75
C VAL A 68 -11.35 18.79 -22.83
N SER A 69 -11.52 19.19 -24.10
CA SER A 69 -11.24 18.32 -25.24
C SER A 69 -9.74 18.06 -25.34
N LEU A 70 -9.36 16.81 -25.60
CA LEU A 70 -7.98 16.44 -25.86
C LEU A 70 -7.90 15.32 -26.92
N PRO A 71 -6.76 15.18 -27.61
CA PRO A 71 -6.55 14.06 -28.52
C PRO A 71 -6.59 12.71 -27.78
N VAL A 72 -7.16 11.70 -28.43
CA VAL A 72 -7.28 10.32 -27.89
C VAL A 72 -5.91 9.77 -27.48
N ASP A 73 -4.88 9.98 -28.30
CA ASP A 73 -3.52 9.51 -28.01
C ASP A 73 -2.91 10.17 -26.77
N SER A 74 -3.16 11.47 -26.59
CA SER A 74 -2.69 12.20 -25.40
C SER A 74 -3.38 11.69 -24.14
N LEU A 75 -4.68 11.43 -24.19
CA LEU A 75 -5.41 10.84 -23.07
C LEU A 75 -4.92 9.42 -22.75
N ARG A 76 -4.70 8.60 -23.78
CA ARG A 76 -4.17 7.23 -23.63
C ARG A 76 -2.80 7.23 -22.95
N GLN A 77 -1.85 8.02 -23.45
CA GLN A 77 -0.51 8.13 -22.85
C GLN A 77 -0.57 8.59 -21.38
N LYS A 78 -1.46 9.55 -21.07
CA LYS A 78 -1.68 10.01 -19.71
C LYS A 78 -2.17 8.88 -18.80
N LEU A 79 -3.19 8.14 -19.21
CA LEU A 79 -3.74 7.02 -18.43
C LEU A 79 -2.73 5.86 -18.31
N GLU A 80 -1.91 5.60 -19.32
CA GLU A 80 -0.82 4.61 -19.25
C GLU A 80 0.23 5.02 -18.22
N SER A 81 0.69 6.28 -18.24
CA SER A 81 1.64 6.78 -17.24
C SER A 81 1.06 6.76 -15.81
N GLN A 82 -0.23 7.07 -15.66
CA GLN A 82 -0.93 6.96 -14.38
C GLN A 82 -1.01 5.51 -13.91
N THR A 83 -1.25 4.56 -14.81
CA THR A 83 -1.27 3.13 -14.49
C THR A 83 0.09 2.66 -13.97
N GLN A 84 1.19 3.02 -14.66
CA GLN A 84 2.55 2.67 -14.23
C GLN A 84 2.91 3.30 -12.88
N THR A 85 2.50 4.54 -12.65
CA THR A 85 2.71 5.24 -11.37
C THR A 85 1.98 4.51 -10.24
N LEU A 86 0.71 4.16 -10.45
CA LEU A 86 -0.10 3.43 -9.47
C LEU A 86 0.46 2.02 -9.20
N GLU A 87 0.97 1.34 -10.22
CA GLU A 87 1.68 0.06 -10.07
C GLU A 87 2.89 0.20 -9.14
N GLY A 88 3.77 1.17 -9.40
CA GLY A 88 4.91 1.43 -8.56
C GLY A 88 4.54 1.82 -7.11
N GLU A 89 3.44 2.54 -6.91
CA GLU A 89 2.93 2.86 -5.57
C GLU A 89 2.40 1.62 -4.83
N VAL A 90 1.65 0.75 -5.52
CA VAL A 90 1.13 -0.51 -4.96
C VAL A 90 2.28 -1.44 -4.59
N ASP A 91 3.32 -1.53 -5.41
CA ASP A 91 4.51 -2.35 -5.14
C ASP A 91 5.26 -1.85 -3.90
N LYS A 92 5.49 -0.54 -3.80
CA LYS A 92 6.12 0.08 -2.62
C LYS A 92 5.32 -0.17 -1.34
N LEU A 93 3.99 -0.02 -1.42
CA LEU A 93 3.11 -0.30 -0.27
C LEU A 93 3.13 -1.77 0.10
N SER A 94 3.19 -2.68 -0.88
CA SER A 94 3.28 -4.12 -0.65
C SER A 94 4.59 -4.51 0.03
N GLN A 95 5.72 -3.97 -0.41
CA GLN A 95 7.02 -4.17 0.24
C GLN A 95 7.02 -3.65 1.68
N ARG A 96 6.48 -2.44 1.90
CA ARG A 96 6.34 -1.86 3.24
C ARG A 96 5.47 -2.73 4.15
N LEU A 97 4.36 -3.24 3.62
CA LEU A 97 3.44 -4.10 4.36
C LEU A 97 4.10 -5.42 4.75
N LEU A 98 4.82 -6.06 3.83
CA LEU A 98 5.59 -7.28 4.11
C LEU A 98 6.63 -7.06 5.22
N TYR A 99 7.35 -5.93 5.18
CA TYR A 99 8.31 -5.58 6.21
C TYR A 99 7.65 -5.42 7.59
N LEU A 100 6.52 -4.70 7.65
CA LEU A 100 5.79 -4.48 8.90
C LEU A 100 5.20 -5.78 9.46
N GLU A 101 4.68 -6.65 8.59
CA GLU A 101 4.15 -7.97 8.99
C GLU A 101 5.24 -8.88 9.52
N THR A 102 6.40 -8.89 8.86
CA THR A 102 7.57 -9.66 9.31
C THR A 102 8.08 -9.14 10.65
N THR A 103 8.18 -7.82 10.80
CA THR A 103 8.58 -7.18 12.07
C THR A 103 7.62 -7.54 13.19
N HIS A 104 6.30 -7.40 12.96
CA HIS A 104 5.29 -7.75 13.95
C HIS A 104 5.33 -9.23 14.33
N LYS A 105 5.51 -10.14 13.35
CA LYS A 105 5.65 -11.57 13.59
C LYS A 105 6.88 -11.88 14.45
N ASN A 106 8.05 -11.33 14.09
CA ASN A 106 9.29 -11.53 14.84
C ASN A 106 9.17 -11.01 16.28
N SER A 107 8.61 -9.81 16.48
CA SER A 107 8.36 -9.25 17.81
C SER A 107 7.50 -10.18 18.68
N ARG A 108 6.45 -10.79 18.11
CA ARG A 108 5.61 -11.75 18.82
C ARG A 108 6.34 -13.04 19.17
N GLU A 109 7.10 -13.60 18.23
CA GLU A 109 7.90 -14.81 18.47
C GLU A 109 8.96 -14.58 19.56
N HIS A 110 9.61 -13.42 19.58
CA HIS A 110 10.56 -13.05 20.64
C HIS A 110 9.89 -12.98 22.02
N ILE A 111 8.70 -12.39 22.13
CA ILE A 111 7.94 -12.35 23.39
C ILE A 111 7.57 -13.78 23.83
N GLU A 112 7.06 -14.62 22.92
CA GLU A 112 6.68 -16.01 23.25
C GLU A 112 7.88 -16.83 23.74
N GLN A 113 9.05 -16.68 23.11
CA GLN A 113 10.27 -17.37 23.55
C GLN A 113 10.71 -16.90 24.94
N MET A 114 10.66 -15.59 25.23
CA MET A 114 10.99 -15.06 26.56
C MET A 114 10.03 -15.55 27.64
N LEU A 115 8.74 -15.71 27.32
CA LEU A 115 7.73 -16.22 28.23
C LEU A 115 7.85 -17.74 28.47
N ARG A 116 8.26 -18.51 27.44
CA ARG A 116 8.51 -19.97 27.53
C ARG A 116 9.83 -20.34 28.18
N ALA A 117 10.83 -19.46 28.16
CA ALA A 117 12.14 -19.67 28.78
C ALA A 117 12.11 -19.58 30.33
N LYS A 118 10.93 -19.80 30.93
CA LYS A 118 10.65 -19.66 32.35
C LYS A 118 10.29 -21.02 32.96
#